data_AF-A0A8T3X2C5-F1
#
_entry.id   AF-A0A8T3X2C5-F1
#
_cell.length_a   1.000
_cell.length_b   1.000
_cell.length_c   1.000
_cell.angle_alpha   90.00
_cell.angle_beta   90.00
_cell.angle_gamma   90.00
#
_symmetry.space_group_name_H-M   'P 1'
#
loop_
_entity.id
_entity.type
_entity.pdbx_description
1 polymer ?
#
loop_
_entity_poly.entity_id
_entity_poly.type
_entity_poly.pdbx_seq_one_letter_code
_entity_poly.pdbx_strand_id
1 'polypeptide(L)'
;MELTRELIEQAARREGAYGQHPVISVIDAHLPIIQQLNDKSLKIKHNNELYSFVRRSYGFLADAIEDIGDFSLGPLDIAAIWGRATEVFYSSWHLYQRYELAGMACSSYSIRRLGNPAWRRFPRHWLENRRLPETILTDRAGLVHVRLRLGEIEESLEAYDVYICGAEYTGDFAEDLIRREMAGDKEATRHLDEIIARQEERRTPFIDEMTENLSHGIFPLRDELADAIEKTA
;
A
#
# COMPACT_ATOMS: atom_id res chain seq x y z
N MET A 1 7.40 17.45 -10.58
CA MET A 1 7.10 16.71 -11.82
C MET A 1 5.64 16.31 -11.71
N GLU A 2 4.82 16.70 -12.67
CA GLU A 2 3.40 16.36 -12.65
C GLU A 2 3.23 14.88 -13.00
N LEU A 3 2.44 14.14 -12.22
CA LEU A 3 2.21 12.72 -12.43
C LEU A 3 1.16 12.53 -13.52
N THR A 4 1.55 11.98 -14.68
CA THR A 4 0.61 11.73 -15.80
C THR A 4 0.22 10.25 -15.90
N ARG A 5 -0.92 9.98 -16.54
CA ARG A 5 -1.38 8.60 -16.81
C ARG A 5 -0.34 7.79 -17.58
N GLU A 6 0.29 8.39 -18.59
CA GLU A 6 1.31 7.73 -19.40
C GLU A 6 2.53 7.34 -18.56
N LEU A 7 2.95 8.21 -17.63
CA LEU A 7 4.06 7.90 -16.71
C LEU A 7 3.69 6.75 -15.77
N ILE A 8 2.47 6.74 -15.25
CA ILE A 8 1.97 5.65 -14.40
C ILE A 8 1.94 4.33 -15.19
N GLU A 9 1.42 4.33 -16.41
CA GLU A 9 1.37 3.15 -17.27
C GLU A 9 2.77 2.66 -17.67
N GLN A 10 3.69 3.56 -18.00
CA GLN A 10 5.09 3.23 -18.27
C GLN A 10 5.76 2.61 -17.04
N ALA A 11 5.53 3.18 -15.86
CA ALA A 11 6.04 2.64 -14.61
C ALA A 11 5.43 1.25 -14.31
N ALA A 12 4.12 1.09 -14.44
CA ALA A 12 3.41 -0.18 -14.25
C ALA A 12 3.86 -1.27 -15.23
N ARG A 13 4.26 -0.90 -16.46
CA ARG A 13 4.89 -1.81 -17.43
C ARG A 13 6.41 -1.94 -17.24
N ARG A 14 6.98 -1.22 -16.27
CA ARG A 14 8.40 -1.18 -15.91
C ARG A 14 9.31 -0.80 -17.07
N GLU A 15 8.84 0.11 -17.93
CA GLU A 15 9.61 0.60 -19.07
C GLU A 15 10.77 1.50 -18.61
N GLY A 16 11.95 1.37 -19.21
CA GLY A 16 13.11 2.19 -18.86
C GLY A 16 13.63 1.93 -17.43
N ALA A 17 13.78 3.01 -16.64
CA ALA A 17 14.39 2.94 -15.31
C ALA A 17 13.50 2.26 -14.24
N TYR A 18 12.18 2.20 -14.45
CA TYR A 18 11.23 1.67 -13.47
C TYR A 18 11.38 0.16 -13.21
N GLY A 19 12.00 -0.58 -14.13
CA GLY A 19 12.28 -2.02 -13.96
C GLY A 19 13.41 -2.34 -12.98
N GLN A 20 14.14 -1.34 -12.49
CA GLN A 20 15.31 -1.55 -11.62
C GLN A 20 15.00 -1.39 -10.12
N HIS A 21 13.73 -1.28 -9.74
CA HIS A 21 13.38 -1.07 -8.33
C HIS A 21 13.81 -2.28 -7.47
N PRO A 22 14.50 -2.09 -6.33
CA PRO A 22 15.03 -3.20 -5.54
C PRO A 22 13.96 -4.20 -5.04
N VAL A 23 12.77 -3.71 -4.70
CA VAL A 23 11.64 -4.58 -4.29
C VAL A 23 11.20 -5.51 -5.43
N ILE A 24 11.23 -5.02 -6.68
CA ILE A 24 10.93 -5.85 -7.87
C ILE A 24 11.98 -6.95 -8.00
N SER A 25 13.26 -6.61 -7.81
CA SER A 25 14.35 -7.59 -7.84
C SER A 25 14.19 -8.69 -6.79
N VAL A 26 13.71 -8.34 -5.58
CA VAL A 26 13.41 -9.33 -4.53
C VAL A 26 12.23 -10.24 -4.92
N ILE A 27 11.16 -9.68 -5.48
CA ILE A 27 10.02 -10.47 -6.00
C ILE A 27 10.52 -11.46 -7.06
N ASP A 28 11.35 -11.01 -8.00
CA ASP A 28 11.87 -11.83 -9.08
C ASP A 28 12.82 -12.93 -8.59
N ALA A 29 13.72 -12.60 -7.68
CA ALA A 29 14.64 -13.57 -7.08
C ALA A 29 13.90 -14.69 -6.33
N HIS A 30 12.73 -14.39 -5.74
CA HIS A 30 11.93 -15.36 -4.99
C HIS A 30 10.73 -15.91 -5.77
N LEU A 31 10.61 -15.59 -7.06
CA LEU A 31 9.49 -16.00 -7.90
C LEU A 31 9.19 -17.51 -7.83
N PRO A 32 10.18 -18.43 -7.81
CA PRO A 32 9.89 -19.86 -7.71
C PRO A 32 9.14 -20.25 -6.42
N ILE A 33 9.51 -19.66 -5.28
CA ILE A 33 8.87 -19.93 -4.00
C ILE A 33 7.47 -19.28 -3.97
N ILE A 34 7.36 -18.05 -4.48
CA ILE A 34 6.08 -17.35 -4.57
C ILE A 34 5.08 -18.15 -5.41
N GLN A 35 5.49 -18.63 -6.59
CA GLN A 35 4.64 -19.46 -7.46
C GLN A 35 4.20 -20.75 -6.76
N GLN A 36 5.13 -21.44 -6.09
CA GLN A 36 4.80 -22.64 -5.32
C GLN A 36 3.76 -22.36 -4.22
N LEU A 37 3.85 -21.21 -3.54
CA LEU A 37 2.89 -20.82 -2.51
C LEU A 37 1.55 -20.37 -3.11
N ASN A 38 1.56 -19.69 -4.25
CA ASN A 38 0.35 -19.34 -5.00
C ASN A 38 -0.43 -20.61 -5.39
N ASP A 39 0.24 -21.62 -5.94
CA ASP A 39 -0.38 -22.91 -6.30
C ASP A 39 -0.99 -23.65 -5.11
N LYS A 40 -0.38 -23.52 -3.92
CA LYS A 40 -0.94 -24.05 -2.67
C LYS A 40 -2.15 -23.23 -2.23
N SER A 41 -2.07 -21.91 -2.32
CA SER A 41 -3.12 -20.99 -1.89
C SER A 41 -4.43 -21.16 -2.68
N LEU A 42 -4.33 -21.46 -3.99
CA LEU A 42 -5.49 -21.74 -4.85
C LEU A 42 -6.32 -22.96 -4.42
N LYS A 43 -5.75 -23.85 -3.60
CA LYS A 43 -6.44 -25.03 -3.07
C LYS A 43 -7.20 -24.74 -1.78
N ILE A 44 -7.00 -23.57 -1.17
CA ILE A 44 -7.62 -23.17 0.10
C ILE A 44 -8.95 -22.45 -0.21
N LYS A 45 -10.06 -23.03 0.24
CA LYS A 45 -11.41 -22.53 -0.08
C LYS A 45 -11.95 -21.52 0.93
N HIS A 46 -11.43 -21.54 2.16
CA HIS A 46 -11.90 -20.67 3.23
C HIS A 46 -10.99 -19.43 3.36
N ASN A 47 -11.58 -18.24 3.29
CA ASN A 47 -10.83 -16.98 3.34
C ASN A 47 -9.98 -16.85 4.61
N ASN A 48 -10.49 -17.26 5.77
CA ASN A 48 -9.73 -17.20 7.04
C ASN A 48 -8.51 -18.14 7.03
N GLU A 49 -8.63 -19.30 6.38
CA GLU A 49 -7.53 -20.25 6.22
C GLU A 49 -6.51 -19.73 5.21
N LEU A 50 -6.97 -19.13 4.11
CA LEU A 50 -6.12 -18.51 3.10
C LEU A 50 -5.33 -17.36 3.71
N TYR A 51 -6.00 -16.50 4.46
CA TYR A 51 -5.39 -15.38 5.15
C TYR A 51 -4.32 -15.83 6.16
N SER A 52 -4.68 -16.82 6.98
CA SER A 52 -3.74 -17.50 7.89
C SER A 52 -2.55 -18.11 7.16
N PHE A 53 -2.78 -18.73 6.00
CA PHE A 53 -1.74 -19.35 5.19
C PHE A 53 -0.76 -18.29 4.65
N VAL A 54 -1.27 -17.18 4.11
CA VAL A 54 -0.42 -16.10 3.57
C VAL A 54 0.47 -15.55 4.68
N ARG A 55 -0.10 -15.14 5.82
CA ARG A 55 0.67 -14.58 6.95
C ARG A 55 1.79 -15.51 7.44
N ARG A 56 1.54 -16.82 7.47
CA ARG A 56 2.52 -17.82 7.95
C ARG A 56 3.56 -18.23 6.89
N SER A 57 3.25 -18.06 5.61
CA SER A 57 4.06 -18.61 4.52
C SER A 57 4.93 -17.56 3.83
N TYR A 58 4.57 -16.28 3.91
CA TYR A 58 5.25 -15.19 3.21
C TYR A 58 6.27 -14.43 4.07
N GLY A 59 6.57 -14.89 5.30
CA GLY A 59 7.58 -14.26 6.16
C GLY A 59 8.97 -14.17 5.53
N PHE A 60 9.32 -15.09 4.61
CA PHE A 60 10.58 -15.00 3.86
C PHE A 60 10.65 -13.74 2.98
N LEU A 61 9.51 -13.31 2.43
CA LEU A 61 9.44 -12.15 1.56
C LEU A 61 9.53 -10.86 2.38
N ALA A 62 8.93 -10.84 3.57
CA ALA A 62 9.07 -9.74 4.53
C ALA A 62 10.54 -9.54 4.92
N ASP A 63 11.21 -10.62 5.31
CA ASP A 63 12.63 -10.60 5.66
C ASP A 63 13.49 -10.12 4.46
N ALA A 64 13.22 -10.64 3.25
CA ALA A 64 13.97 -10.27 2.05
C ALA A 64 13.77 -8.80 1.64
N ILE A 65 12.57 -8.23 1.82
CA ILE A 65 12.29 -6.82 1.53
C ILE A 65 12.97 -5.91 2.56
N GLU A 66 12.97 -6.29 3.84
CA GLU A 66 13.71 -5.56 4.89
C GLU A 66 15.21 -5.52 4.58
N ASP A 67 15.78 -6.65 4.16
CA ASP A 67 17.22 -6.81 3.87
C ASP A 67 17.70 -5.99 2.65
N ILE A 68 16.80 -5.46 1.81
CA ILE A 68 17.14 -4.54 0.70
C ILE A 68 17.87 -3.30 1.22
N GLY A 69 17.48 -2.79 2.38
CA GLY A 69 17.92 -1.49 2.87
C GLY A 69 17.19 -0.34 2.17
N ASP A 70 17.91 0.48 1.40
CA ASP A 70 17.39 1.74 0.86
C ASP A 70 16.64 1.56 -0.48
N PHE A 71 15.34 1.92 -0.51
CA PHE A 71 14.48 1.98 -1.70
C PHE A 71 13.49 3.16 -1.63
N SER A 72 12.61 3.39 -2.61
CA SER A 72 11.59 4.45 -2.53
C SER A 72 10.18 3.88 -2.65
N LEU A 73 9.22 4.59 -2.07
CA LEU A 73 7.79 4.36 -2.28
C LEU A 73 7.15 5.65 -2.79
N GLY A 74 7.83 6.34 -3.70
CA GLY A 74 7.22 7.44 -4.43
C GLY A 74 6.17 6.89 -5.42
N PRO A 75 5.33 7.76 -6.02
CA PRO A 75 4.24 7.30 -6.88
C PRO A 75 4.71 6.34 -7.98
N LEU A 76 5.68 6.73 -8.81
CA LEU A 76 6.12 5.86 -9.92
C LEU A 76 6.77 4.55 -9.46
N ASP A 77 7.40 4.52 -8.28
CA ASP A 77 7.94 3.28 -7.70
C ASP A 77 6.81 2.36 -7.22
N ILE A 78 5.80 2.94 -6.58
CA ILE A 78 4.56 2.23 -6.20
C ILE A 78 3.91 1.60 -7.43
N ALA A 79 3.72 2.36 -8.50
CA ALA A 79 3.16 1.85 -9.75
C ALA A 79 4.01 0.71 -10.34
N ALA A 80 5.34 0.83 -10.32
CA ALA A 80 6.24 -0.19 -10.85
C ALA A 80 6.22 -1.49 -10.04
N ILE A 81 6.29 -1.39 -8.71
CA ILE A 81 6.17 -2.53 -7.79
C ILE A 81 4.82 -3.21 -7.99
N TRP A 82 3.75 -2.43 -8.05
CA TRP A 82 2.41 -2.97 -8.13
C TRP A 82 2.12 -3.63 -9.48
N GLY A 83 2.63 -3.05 -10.56
CA GLY A 83 2.59 -3.68 -11.88
C GLY A 83 3.25 -5.06 -11.86
N ARG A 84 4.31 -5.26 -11.08
CA ARG A 84 4.93 -6.59 -10.93
C ARG A 84 4.10 -7.49 -10.03
N ALA A 85 3.58 -6.95 -8.94
CA ALA A 85 2.73 -7.68 -8.01
C ALA A 85 1.49 -8.26 -8.71
N THR A 86 0.83 -7.50 -9.58
CA THR A 86 -0.34 -7.99 -10.34
C THR A 86 0.01 -9.10 -11.32
N GLU A 87 1.20 -9.09 -11.93
CA GLU A 87 1.66 -10.21 -12.78
C GLU A 87 1.94 -11.49 -12.00
N VAL A 88 2.55 -11.35 -10.81
CA VAL A 88 2.94 -12.49 -9.98
C VAL A 88 1.74 -13.05 -9.21
N PHE A 89 0.85 -12.17 -8.76
CA PHE A 89 -0.36 -12.47 -7.99
C PHE A 89 -1.62 -12.24 -8.84
N TYR A 90 -1.64 -12.81 -10.04
CA TYR A 90 -2.58 -12.50 -11.15
C TYR A 90 -4.05 -12.88 -10.97
N SER A 91 -4.44 -13.50 -9.86
CA SER A 91 -5.83 -13.96 -9.66
C SER A 91 -6.51 -13.15 -8.57
N SER A 92 -7.83 -13.00 -8.67
CA SER A 92 -8.62 -12.38 -7.59
C SER A 92 -8.48 -13.13 -6.25
N TRP A 93 -8.18 -14.43 -6.29
CA TRP A 93 -7.87 -15.24 -5.11
C TRP A 93 -6.53 -14.89 -4.46
N HIS A 94 -5.68 -14.12 -5.14
CA HIS A 94 -4.40 -13.64 -4.62
C HIS A 94 -4.46 -12.22 -4.02
N LEU A 95 -5.68 -11.67 -3.82
CA LEU A 95 -5.87 -10.35 -3.22
C LEU A 95 -5.19 -10.24 -1.84
N TYR A 96 -5.26 -11.28 -1.01
CA TYR A 96 -4.62 -11.26 0.31
C TYR A 96 -3.09 -11.20 0.22
N GLN A 97 -2.48 -11.90 -0.74
CA GLN A 97 -1.03 -11.86 -0.98
C GLN A 97 -0.60 -10.45 -1.37
N ARG A 98 -1.42 -9.76 -2.18
CA ARG A 98 -1.20 -8.37 -2.54
C ARG A 98 -1.31 -7.44 -1.33
N TYR A 99 -2.36 -7.56 -0.50
CA TYR A 99 -2.46 -6.81 0.76
C TYR A 99 -1.26 -7.02 1.69
N GLU A 100 -0.81 -8.26 1.83
CA GLU A 100 0.36 -8.55 2.66
C GLU A 100 1.65 -8.03 2.03
N LEU A 101 1.81 -8.05 0.70
CA LEU A 101 2.95 -7.43 0.01
C LEU A 101 3.00 -5.92 0.25
N ALA A 102 1.85 -5.24 0.15
CA ALA A 102 1.75 -3.83 0.48
C ALA A 102 2.16 -3.57 1.94
N GLY A 103 1.64 -4.36 2.88
CA GLY A 103 2.03 -4.29 4.29
C GLY A 103 3.54 -4.50 4.50
N MET A 104 4.14 -5.49 3.85
CA MET A 104 5.58 -5.78 3.92
C MET A 104 6.42 -4.62 3.37
N ALA A 105 6.06 -4.07 2.20
CA ALA A 105 6.77 -2.95 1.58
C ALA A 105 6.66 -1.67 2.41
N CYS A 106 5.45 -1.30 2.84
CA CYS A 106 5.21 -0.09 3.64
C CYS A 106 5.88 -0.17 5.02
N SER A 107 5.76 -1.30 5.71
CA SER A 107 6.40 -1.50 7.02
C SER A 107 7.93 -1.55 6.92
N SER A 108 8.48 -2.15 5.87
CA SER A 108 9.93 -2.14 5.63
C SER A 108 10.42 -0.73 5.32
N TYR A 109 9.71 0.01 4.47
CA TYR A 109 10.04 1.39 4.13
C TYR A 109 10.04 2.30 5.36
N SER A 110 9.07 2.13 6.25
CA SER A 110 8.85 3.03 7.37
C SER A 110 9.85 2.86 8.52
N ILE A 111 10.43 1.66 8.68
CA ILE A 111 11.49 1.43 9.67
C ILE A 111 12.89 1.76 9.16
N ARG A 112 13.04 2.10 7.87
CA ARG A 112 14.36 2.41 7.31
C ARG A 112 15.03 3.54 8.05
N ARG A 113 16.35 3.40 8.19
CA ARG A 113 17.24 4.34 8.88
C ARG A 113 16.97 4.47 10.39
N LEU A 114 16.08 3.64 10.96
CA LEU A 114 16.06 3.43 12.40
C LEU A 114 17.31 2.66 12.82
N GLY A 115 18.14 3.29 13.63
CA GLY A 115 19.32 2.65 14.20
C GLY A 115 19.02 1.70 15.36
N ASN A 116 17.77 1.65 15.84
CA ASN A 116 17.38 0.85 17.00
C ASN A 116 17.14 -0.62 16.59
N PRO A 117 17.92 -1.59 17.13
CA PRO A 117 17.78 -3.01 16.80
C PRO A 117 16.42 -3.63 17.17
N ALA A 118 15.64 -3.01 18.06
CA ALA A 118 14.32 -3.50 18.45
C ALA A 118 13.32 -3.55 17.28
N TRP A 119 13.58 -2.78 16.21
CA TRP A 119 12.76 -2.73 14.99
C TRP A 119 13.16 -3.76 13.93
N ARG A 120 14.23 -4.52 14.15
CA ARG A 120 14.64 -5.58 13.23
C ARG A 120 13.55 -6.65 13.14
N ARG A 121 13.26 -7.14 11.93
CA ARG A 121 12.16 -8.10 11.65
C ARG A 121 10.77 -7.55 11.95
N PHE A 122 10.63 -6.24 12.09
CA PHE A 122 9.32 -5.63 12.30
C PHE A 122 8.33 -5.94 11.16
N PRO A 123 8.68 -5.86 9.87
CA PRO A 123 7.76 -6.20 8.76
C PRO A 123 7.22 -7.62 8.87
N ARG A 124 8.09 -8.57 9.23
CA ARG A 124 7.70 -9.96 9.45
C ARG A 124 6.80 -10.11 10.68
N HIS A 125 7.16 -9.49 11.80
CA HIS A 125 6.31 -9.53 13.00
C HIS A 125 4.92 -8.97 12.72
N TRP A 126 4.87 -7.83 12.01
CA TRP A 126 3.62 -7.19 11.63
C TRP A 126 2.78 -8.08 10.73
N LEU A 127 3.36 -8.67 9.68
CA LEU A 127 2.70 -9.65 8.81
C LEU A 127 2.07 -10.80 9.62
N GLU A 128 2.85 -11.41 10.51
CA GLU A 128 2.44 -12.61 11.23
C GLU A 128 1.39 -12.30 12.32
N ASN A 129 1.48 -11.14 12.98
CA ASN A 129 0.74 -10.87 14.22
C ASN A 129 -0.26 -9.70 14.15
N ARG A 130 -0.11 -8.77 13.19
CA ARG A 130 -0.87 -7.50 13.09
C ARG A 130 -1.00 -6.77 14.43
N ARG A 131 0.11 -6.66 15.14
CA ARG A 131 0.28 -5.88 16.36
C ARG A 131 1.71 -5.39 16.46
N LEU A 132 1.92 -4.32 17.20
CA LEU A 132 3.27 -3.85 17.50
C LEU A 132 3.99 -4.82 18.44
N PRO A 133 5.27 -5.17 18.19
CA PRO A 133 6.07 -5.90 19.16
C PRO A 133 6.17 -5.16 20.49
N GLU A 134 6.04 -5.87 21.61
CA GLU A 134 6.17 -5.28 22.95
C GLU A 134 7.52 -4.55 23.14
N THR A 135 8.57 -5.04 22.47
CA THR A 135 9.92 -4.48 22.53
C THR A 135 10.06 -3.09 21.93
N ILE A 136 9.14 -2.66 21.05
CA ILE A 136 9.18 -1.33 20.43
C ILE A 136 8.21 -0.34 21.10
N LEU A 137 7.31 -0.80 21.98
CA LEU A 137 6.28 0.04 22.60
C LEU A 137 6.87 1.14 23.49
N THR A 138 8.08 0.95 24.02
CA THR A 138 8.77 1.96 24.83
C THR A 138 9.65 2.90 23.99
N ASP A 139 9.85 2.62 22.70
CA ASP A 139 10.64 3.46 21.80
C ASP A 139 9.77 4.50 21.09
N ARG A 140 9.38 5.53 21.85
CA ARG A 140 8.53 6.62 21.32
C ARG A 140 9.13 7.31 20.10
N ALA A 141 10.45 7.48 20.05
CA ALA A 141 11.12 8.11 18.90
C ALA A 141 10.99 7.24 17.64
N GLY A 142 11.20 5.93 17.77
CA GLY A 142 10.95 4.97 16.70
C GLY A 142 9.49 4.98 16.24
N LEU A 143 8.53 4.95 17.17
CA LEU A 143 7.09 4.97 16.83
C LEU A 143 6.72 6.20 16.02
N VAL A 144 7.19 7.38 16.44
CA VAL A 144 6.96 8.66 15.72
C VAL A 144 7.63 8.65 14.35
N HIS A 145 8.86 8.15 14.23
CA HIS A 145 9.55 8.02 12.95
C HIS A 145 8.76 7.16 11.98
N VAL A 146 8.34 5.96 12.40
CA VAL A 146 7.56 5.04 11.56
C VAL A 146 6.27 5.69 11.11
N ARG A 147 5.54 6.36 12.02
CA ARG A 147 4.30 7.07 11.69
C ARG A 147 4.53 8.17 10.65
N LEU A 148 5.59 8.98 10.79
CA LEU A 148 5.92 10.02 9.81
C LEU A 148 6.24 9.42 8.43
N ARG A 149 7.00 8.32 8.40
CA ARG A 149 7.33 7.63 7.14
C ARG A 149 6.13 6.98 6.47
N LEU A 150 5.12 6.56 7.23
CA LEU A 150 3.84 6.13 6.67
C LEU A 150 3.09 7.30 6.03
N GLY A 151 3.13 8.49 6.64
CA GLY A 151 2.57 9.72 6.06
C GLY A 151 3.16 10.06 4.69
N GLU A 152 4.47 9.88 4.49
CA GLU A 152 5.08 10.06 3.16
C GLU A 152 4.54 9.10 2.08
N ILE A 153 4.14 7.89 2.49
CA ILE A 153 3.51 6.92 1.58
C ILE A 153 2.07 7.37 1.28
N GLU A 154 1.34 7.84 2.30
CA GLU A 154 0.00 8.42 2.12
C GLU A 154 0.02 9.61 1.14
N GLU A 155 0.95 10.56 1.31
CA GLU A 155 1.18 11.66 0.36
C GLU A 155 1.48 11.16 -1.06
N SER A 156 2.21 10.04 -1.18
CA SER A 156 2.47 9.41 -2.47
C SER A 156 1.23 8.75 -3.07
N LEU A 157 0.29 8.29 -2.24
CA LEU A 157 -1.01 7.76 -2.69
C LEU A 157 -1.97 8.87 -3.10
N GLU A 158 -1.98 10.00 -2.40
CA GLU A 158 -2.79 11.19 -2.74
C GLU A 158 -2.50 11.70 -4.16
N ALA A 159 -1.27 11.51 -4.65
CA ALA A 159 -0.93 11.82 -6.04
C ALA A 159 -1.78 11.05 -7.08
N TYR A 160 -2.44 9.96 -6.68
CA TYR A 160 -3.36 9.19 -7.52
C TYR A 160 -4.81 9.61 -7.41
N ASP A 161 -5.18 10.47 -6.46
CA ASP A 161 -6.58 10.81 -6.19
C ASP A 161 -7.28 11.39 -7.42
N VAL A 162 -6.56 12.15 -8.24
CA VAL A 162 -7.12 12.69 -9.50
C VAL A 162 -7.56 11.60 -10.49
N TYR A 163 -6.98 10.41 -10.41
CA TYR A 163 -7.30 9.25 -11.26
C TYR A 163 -8.39 8.35 -10.67
N ILE A 164 -8.58 8.39 -9.35
CA ILE A 164 -9.60 7.62 -8.63
C ILE A 164 -10.88 8.45 -8.49
N CYS A 165 -10.71 9.68 -8.03
CA CYS A 165 -11.75 10.61 -7.62
C CYS A 165 -12.04 11.71 -8.67
N GLY A 166 -11.33 11.75 -9.80
CA GLY A 166 -11.58 12.71 -10.90
C GLY A 166 -11.20 14.17 -10.58
N ALA A 167 -10.73 14.43 -9.36
CA ALA A 167 -10.28 15.70 -8.83
C ALA A 167 -9.21 15.45 -7.75
N GLU A 168 -8.38 16.45 -7.47
CA GLU A 168 -7.55 16.45 -6.26
C GLU A 168 -8.50 16.42 -5.05
N TYR A 169 -8.49 15.31 -4.32
CA TYR A 169 -9.47 15.06 -3.29
C TYR A 169 -9.05 15.76 -2.00
N THR A 170 -9.84 16.71 -1.52
CA THR A 170 -9.87 17.06 -0.10
C THR A 170 -11.15 16.43 0.45
N GLY A 171 -11.04 15.51 1.41
CA GLY A 171 -12.19 14.75 1.92
C GLY A 171 -13.38 15.61 2.32
N ASP A 172 -13.12 16.81 2.85
CA ASP A 172 -14.12 17.79 3.25
C ASP A 172 -14.94 18.36 2.07
N PHE A 173 -14.37 18.40 0.85
CA PHE A 173 -15.03 19.00 -0.31
C PHE A 173 -16.10 18.09 -0.92
N ALA A 174 -15.82 16.78 -1.05
CA ALA A 174 -16.78 15.83 -1.60
C ALA A 174 -17.97 15.60 -0.64
N GLU A 175 -17.70 15.50 0.67
CA GLU A 175 -18.77 15.39 1.68
C GLU A 175 -19.64 16.64 1.73
N ASP A 176 -19.06 17.84 1.58
CA ASP A 176 -19.83 19.08 1.50
C ASP A 176 -20.71 19.15 0.25
N LEU A 177 -20.18 18.75 -0.91
CA LEU A 177 -20.95 18.70 -2.15
C LEU A 177 -22.12 17.71 -2.06
N ILE A 178 -21.92 16.50 -1.54
CA ILE A 178 -22.99 15.52 -1.32
C ILE A 178 -24.05 16.07 -0.36
N ARG A 179 -23.64 16.71 0.74
CA ARG A 179 -24.57 17.31 1.70
C ARG A 179 -25.42 18.41 1.07
N ARG A 180 -24.81 19.25 0.23
CA ARG A 180 -25.49 20.35 -0.48
C ARG A 180 -26.42 19.83 -1.57
N GLU A 181 -26.02 18.79 -2.29
CA GLU A 181 -26.89 18.10 -3.26
C GLU A 181 -28.14 17.53 -2.58
N MET A 182 -27.99 16.86 -1.43
CA MET A 182 -29.11 16.37 -0.63
C MET A 182 -30.04 17.50 -0.15
N ALA A 183 -29.52 18.72 -0.01
CA ALA A 183 -30.28 19.93 0.30
C ALA A 183 -30.93 20.59 -0.93
N GLY A 184 -30.77 20.04 -2.13
CA GLY A 184 -31.36 20.52 -3.37
C GLY A 184 -30.55 21.59 -4.10
N ASP A 185 -29.27 21.75 -3.77
CA ASP A 185 -28.37 22.70 -4.42
C ASP A 185 -27.97 22.23 -5.82
N LYS A 186 -28.54 22.87 -6.85
CA LYS A 186 -28.27 22.55 -8.27
C LYS A 186 -26.83 22.82 -8.70
N GLU A 187 -26.14 23.76 -8.04
CA GLU A 187 -24.72 24.00 -8.31
C GLU A 187 -23.91 22.80 -7.81
N ALA A 188 -24.19 22.33 -6.59
CA ALA A 188 -23.55 21.14 -6.05
C ALA A 188 -23.82 19.89 -6.90
N THR A 189 -25.06 19.69 -7.38
CA THR A 189 -25.39 18.60 -8.32
C THR A 189 -24.52 18.67 -9.58
N ARG A 190 -24.42 19.84 -10.23
CA ARG A 190 -23.60 20.00 -11.44
C ARG A 190 -22.12 19.71 -11.17
N HIS A 191 -21.60 20.16 -10.03
CA HIS A 191 -20.21 19.88 -9.64
C HIS A 191 -19.96 18.40 -9.39
N LEU A 192 -20.91 17.70 -8.75
CA LEU A 192 -20.83 16.25 -8.58
C LEU A 192 -20.88 15.50 -9.92
N ASP A 193 -21.78 15.89 -10.83
CA ASP A 193 -21.86 15.31 -12.18
C ASP A 193 -20.54 15.51 -12.95
N GLU A 194 -19.92 16.69 -12.85
CA GLU A 194 -18.61 16.97 -13.45
C GLU A 194 -17.48 16.12 -12.83
N ILE A 195 -17.52 15.91 -11.51
CA ILE A 195 -16.56 15.04 -10.81
C ILE A 195 -16.76 13.59 -11.25
N ILE A 196 -18.00 13.09 -11.30
CA ILE A 196 -18.33 11.73 -11.74
C ILE A 196 -17.90 11.52 -13.19
N ALA A 197 -18.19 12.45 -14.09
CA ALA A 197 -17.77 12.34 -15.48
C ALA A 197 -16.24 12.30 -15.62
N ARG A 198 -15.52 13.11 -14.83
CA ARG A 198 -14.04 13.08 -14.80
C ARG A 198 -13.50 11.80 -14.16
N GLN A 199 -14.17 11.27 -13.14
CA GLN A 199 -13.86 9.97 -12.57
C GLN A 199 -13.98 8.90 -13.65
N GLU A 200 -15.12 8.82 -14.35
CA GLU A 200 -15.34 7.84 -15.42
C GLU A 200 -14.31 7.96 -16.55
N GLU A 201 -13.91 9.17 -16.93
CA GLU A 201 -12.89 9.41 -17.97
C GLU A 201 -11.48 8.97 -17.53
N ARG A 202 -11.14 9.18 -16.25
CA ARG A 202 -9.77 8.99 -15.72
C ARG A 202 -9.56 7.68 -14.98
N ARG A 203 -10.66 6.99 -14.63
CA ARG A 203 -10.65 5.77 -13.83
C ARG A 203 -9.76 4.73 -14.47
N THR A 204 -8.82 4.24 -13.68
CA THR A 204 -7.87 3.23 -14.09
C THR A 204 -7.96 2.09 -13.09
N PRO A 205 -8.57 0.93 -13.43
CA PRO A 205 -8.77 -0.17 -12.48
C PRO A 205 -7.49 -0.63 -11.78
N PHE A 206 -6.34 -0.51 -12.46
CA PHE A 206 -5.03 -0.76 -11.87
C PHE A 206 -4.70 0.20 -10.71
N ILE A 207 -5.01 1.50 -10.87
CA ILE A 207 -4.77 2.52 -9.84
C ILE A 207 -5.72 2.28 -8.66
N ASP A 208 -7.01 2.07 -8.91
CA ASP A 208 -8.00 1.77 -7.86
C ASP A 208 -7.56 0.58 -7.00
N GLU A 209 -7.15 -0.52 -7.66
CA GLU A 209 -6.72 -1.73 -6.97
C GLU A 209 -5.43 -1.46 -6.17
N MET A 210 -4.44 -0.80 -6.77
CA MET A 210 -3.17 -0.47 -6.14
C MET A 210 -3.34 0.37 -4.87
N THR A 211 -4.13 1.44 -4.94
CA THR A 211 -4.36 2.34 -3.81
C THR A 211 -5.19 1.67 -2.72
N GLU A 212 -6.18 0.85 -3.07
CA GLU A 212 -6.90 0.01 -2.11
C GLU A 212 -5.94 -0.92 -1.36
N ASN A 213 -5.06 -1.63 -2.08
CA ASN A 213 -4.15 -2.57 -1.46
C ASN A 213 -3.13 -1.88 -0.54
N LEU A 214 -2.57 -0.76 -0.96
CA LEU A 214 -1.63 0.01 -0.15
C LEU A 214 -2.29 0.63 1.07
N SER A 215 -3.53 1.10 0.94
CA SER A 215 -4.36 1.57 2.07
C SER A 215 -4.55 0.47 3.12
N HIS A 216 -4.85 -0.77 2.69
CA HIS A 216 -4.94 -1.93 3.60
C HIS A 216 -3.59 -2.30 4.25
N GLY A 217 -2.47 -1.96 3.60
CA GLY A 217 -1.12 -2.10 4.15
C GLY A 217 -0.79 -1.05 5.21
N ILE A 218 -1.24 0.20 5.00
CA ILE A 218 -0.87 1.38 5.79
C ILE A 218 -1.78 1.60 6.99
N PHE A 219 -3.10 1.71 6.77
CA PHE A 219 -4.02 2.21 7.79
C PHE A 219 -4.02 1.39 9.09
N PRO A 220 -4.06 0.04 9.06
CA PRO A 220 -4.04 -0.72 10.31
C PRO A 220 -2.76 -0.50 11.12
N LEU A 221 -1.62 -0.27 10.45
CA LEU A 221 -0.36 -0.01 11.14
C LEU A 221 -0.32 1.42 11.69
N ARG A 222 -0.78 2.39 10.90
CA ARG A 222 -0.86 3.79 11.31
C ARG A 222 -1.72 3.95 12.57
N ASP A 223 -2.87 3.31 12.60
CA ASP A 223 -3.81 3.41 13.71
C ASP A 223 -3.22 2.77 14.98
N GLU A 224 -2.60 1.58 14.89
CA GLU A 224 -1.88 0.95 16.01
C GLU A 224 -0.71 1.81 16.53
N LEU A 225 0.01 2.50 15.63
CA LEU A 225 1.09 3.42 16.01
C LEU A 225 0.54 4.66 16.71
N ALA A 226 -0.57 5.23 16.24
CA ALA A 226 -1.19 6.38 16.88
C ALA A 226 -1.59 6.05 18.33
N ASP A 227 -2.27 4.93 18.53
CA ASP A 227 -2.65 4.41 19.84
C ASP A 227 -1.43 4.22 20.76
N ALA A 228 -0.34 3.65 20.25
CA ALA A 228 0.88 3.42 21.03
C ALA A 228 1.59 4.73 21.39
N ILE A 229 1.59 5.73 20.49
CA ILE A 229 2.17 7.05 20.75
C ILE A 229 1.37 7.80 21.82
N GLU A 230 0.03 7.71 21.79
CA GLU A 230 -0.83 8.32 22.81
C GLU A 230 -0.64 7.69 24.18
N LYS A 231 -0.50 6.36 24.26
CA LYS A 231 -0.24 5.63 25.51
C LYS A 231 1.16 5.85 26.10
N THR A 232 2.08 6.41 25.31
CA THR A 232 3.46 6.72 25.74
C THR A 232 3.68 8.21 26.02
N ALA A 233 2.62 9.02 25.96
CA ALA A 233 2.59 10.44 26.36
C ALA A 233 2.37 10.61 27.87
#